data_AF-A0A5J4SAE1-F1
#
_entry.id   AF-A0A5J4SAE1-F1
#
_cell.length_a   1.000
_cell.length_b   1.000
_cell.length_c   1.000
_cell.angle_alpha   90.00
_cell.angle_beta   90.00
_cell.angle_gamma   90.00
#
_symmetry.space_group_name_H-M   'P 1'
#
loop_
_entity.id
_entity.type
_entity.pdbx_description
1 polymer ?
#
loop_
_entity_poly.entity_id
_entity_poly.type
_entity_poly.pdbx_seq_one_letter_code
_entity_poly.pdbx_strand_id
1 'polypeptide(L)'
;ILSASKEMRMSYQQAWAIIKDINATASLPVVIRQRGGTNGGGAIITNFGLNLIGRYNSIQARYNQYLLELEDDLQQLCSFL
;
A
#
# COMPACT_ATOMS: atom_id res chain seq x y z
N ILE A 1 -3.08 -9.03 -11.00
CA ILE A 1 -3.30 -7.60 -11.32
C ILE A 1 -4.70 -7.31 -11.82
N LEU A 2 -5.21 -8.01 -12.85
CA LEU A 2 -6.58 -7.76 -13.35
C LEU A 2 -7.66 -7.87 -12.26
N SER A 3 -7.54 -8.85 -11.35
CA SER A 3 -8.44 -8.96 -10.20
C SER A 3 -8.32 -7.75 -9.27
N ALA A 4 -7.10 -7.42 -8.85
CA ALA A 4 -6.83 -6.27 -7.98
C ALA A 4 -7.28 -4.93 -8.60
N SER A 5 -7.11 -4.73 -9.91
CA SER A 5 -7.57 -3.51 -10.57
C SER A 5 -9.09 -3.37 -10.52
N LYS A 6 -9.84 -4.47 -10.68
CA LYS A 6 -11.30 -4.48 -10.53
C LYS A 6 -11.73 -4.14 -9.11
N GLU A 7 -11.08 -4.74 -8.12
CA GLU A 7 -11.34 -4.47 -6.69
C GLU A 7 -11.09 -3.00 -6.33
N MET A 8 -10.02 -2.43 -6.87
CA MET A 8 -9.69 -1.01 -6.70
C MET A 8 -10.45 -0.08 -7.66
N ARG A 9 -11.46 -0.57 -8.37
CA ARG A 9 -12.29 0.21 -9.33
C ARG A 9 -11.47 1.01 -10.34
N MET A 10 -10.36 0.44 -10.82
CA MET A 10 -9.47 1.06 -11.80
C MET A 10 -9.28 0.17 -13.03
N SER A 11 -8.90 0.77 -14.15
CA SER A 11 -8.55 0.02 -15.36
C SER A 11 -7.27 -0.78 -15.14
N TYR A 12 -7.14 -1.89 -15.87
CA TYR A 12 -5.92 -2.70 -15.86
C TYR A 12 -4.67 -1.89 -16.26
N GLN A 13 -4.82 -0.93 -17.19
CA GLN A 13 -3.76 -0.04 -17.61
C GLN A 13 -3.36 0.94 -16.49
N GLN A 14 -4.33 1.50 -15.76
CA GLN A 14 -4.07 2.35 -14.60
C GLN A 14 -3.31 1.58 -13.51
N ALA A 15 -3.68 0.34 -13.23
CA ALA A 15 -2.97 -0.50 -12.26
C ALA A 15 -1.49 -0.71 -12.64
N TRP A 16 -1.19 -0.91 -13.92
CA TRP A 16 0.19 -1.03 -14.40
C TRP A 16 0.97 0.29 -14.37
N ALA A 17 0.29 1.42 -14.64
CA ALA A 17 0.91 2.74 -14.51
C ALA A 17 1.35 2.99 -13.06
N ILE A 18 0.46 2.76 -12.10
CA ILE A 18 0.76 2.88 -10.66
C ILE A 18 1.93 1.98 -10.26
N ILE A 19 1.96 0.72 -10.70
CA ILE A 19 3.08 -0.18 -10.40
C ILE A 19 4.39 0.31 -10.99
N LYS A 20 4.35 0.86 -12.21
CA LYS A 20 5.54 1.43 -12.85
C LYS A 20 6.06 2.61 -12.04
N ASP A 21 5.18 3.47 -11.55
CA ASP A 21 5.54 4.65 -10.77
C ASP A 21 6.10 4.26 -9.39
N ILE A 22 5.49 3.27 -8.72
CA ILE A 22 5.99 2.70 -7.46
C ILE A 22 7.40 2.14 -7.65
N ASN A 23 7.61 1.33 -8.69
CA ASN A 23 8.93 0.75 -8.97
C ASN A 23 9.98 1.79 -9.35
N ALA A 24 9.58 2.88 -10.03
CA ALA A 24 10.48 3.96 -10.40
C ALA A 24 10.90 4.83 -9.20
N THR A 25 10.01 4.97 -8.22
CA THR A 25 10.26 5.75 -7.00
C THR A 25 11.05 4.95 -5.96
N ALA A 26 10.86 3.64 -5.93
CA ALA A 26 11.54 2.76 -5.00
C ALA A 26 13.00 2.47 -5.41
N SER A 27 13.86 2.17 -4.43
CA SER A 27 15.25 1.78 -4.68
C SER A 27 15.39 0.40 -5.31
N LEU A 28 14.39 -0.48 -5.13
CA LEU A 28 14.30 -1.79 -5.74
C LEU A 28 12.87 -2.03 -6.24
N PRO A 29 12.66 -2.86 -7.29
CA PRO A 29 11.32 -3.20 -7.76
C PRO A 29 10.46 -3.77 -6.63
N VAL A 30 9.29 -3.16 -6.40
CA VAL A 30 8.28 -3.56 -5.42
C VAL A 30 7.40 -4.67 -5.98
N VAL A 31 7.03 -4.57 -7.26
CA VAL A 31 6.24 -5.59 -7.97
C VAL A 31 6.93 -5.96 -9.27
N ILE A 32 7.08 -7.26 -9.54
CA ILE A 32 7.66 -7.77 -10.79
C ILE A 32 6.65 -8.60 -11.58
N ARG A 33 6.83 -8.64 -12.89
CA ARG A 33 6.10 -9.59 -13.75
C ARG A 33 6.65 -10.99 -13.53
N GLN A 34 5.77 -11.94 -13.31
CA GLN A 34 6.10 -13.36 -13.40
C GLN A 34 5.96 -13.77 -14.86
N ARG A 35 7.08 -14.03 -15.55
CA ARG A 35 7.06 -14.64 -16.89
C ARG A 35 6.47 -16.05 -16.79
N GLY A 36 5.53 -16.37 -17.67
CA GLY A 36 4.63 -17.52 -17.53
C GLY A 36 5.23 -18.89 -17.88
N GLY A 37 4.71 -19.90 -17.16
CA GLY A 37 4.51 -21.29 -17.60
C GLY A 37 3.02 -21.56 -17.86
N THR A 38 2.57 -22.83 -17.77
CA THR A 38 1.28 -23.37 -18.29
C THR A 38 -0.01 -22.63 -17.91
N ASN A 39 -0.03 -21.80 -16.86
CA ASN A 39 -1.21 -21.04 -16.40
C ASN A 39 -1.14 -19.52 -16.67
N GLY A 40 -0.21 -19.07 -17.53
CA GLY A 40 -0.09 -17.67 -17.92
C GLY A 40 0.83 -16.83 -17.02
N GLY A 41 1.17 -15.64 -17.50
CA GLY A 41 2.02 -14.68 -16.79
C GLY A 41 1.26 -13.93 -15.70
N GLY A 42 1.94 -13.68 -14.57
CA GLY A 42 1.37 -13.04 -13.38
C GLY A 42 2.15 -11.83 -12.90
N ALA A 43 1.89 -11.41 -11.67
CA ALA A 43 2.72 -10.43 -10.98
C ALA A 43 2.93 -10.87 -9.53
N ILE A 44 4.14 -10.64 -9.02
CA ILE A 44 4.54 -11.02 -7.68
C ILE A 44 5.07 -9.76 -6.97
N ILE A 45 4.70 -9.60 -5.69
CA ILE A 45 5.32 -8.61 -4.80
C ILE A 45 6.68 -9.17 -4.39
N THR A 46 7.75 -8.40 -4.56
CA THR A 46 9.10 -8.83 -4.18
C THR A 46 9.26 -8.85 -2.66
N ASN A 47 10.30 -9.52 -2.15
CA ASN A 47 10.64 -9.45 -0.72
C ASN A 47 10.87 -8.00 -0.25
N PHE A 48 11.48 -7.18 -1.12
CA PHE A 48 11.62 -5.75 -0.85
C PHE A 48 10.25 -5.06 -0.73
N GLY A 49 9.32 -5.34 -1.65
CA GLY A 49 7.96 -4.80 -1.61
C GLY A 49 7.18 -5.23 -0.37
N LEU A 50 7.30 -6.49 0.05
CA LEU A 50 6.69 -6.98 1.29
C LEU A 50 7.24 -6.25 2.53
N ASN A 51 8.55 -6.05 2.60
CA ASN A 51 9.17 -5.28 3.69
C ASN A 51 8.71 -3.81 3.69
N LEU A 52 8.59 -3.20 2.51
CA LEU A 52 8.10 -1.82 2.36
C LEU A 52 6.65 -1.69 2.86
N ILE A 53 5.77 -2.60 2.45
CA ILE A 53 4.37 -2.65 2.91
C ILE A 53 4.32 -2.82 4.43
N GLY A 54 5.12 -3.72 5.00
CA GLY A 54 5.19 -3.90 6.46
C GLY A 54 5.60 -2.63 7.20
N ARG A 55 6.61 -1.91 6.70
CA ARG A 55 7.04 -0.62 7.28
C ARG A 55 5.96 0.45 7.17
N TYR A 56 5.32 0.57 6.00
CA TYR A 56 4.22 1.51 5.80
C TYR A 56 3.07 1.23 6.78
N ASN A 57 2.63 -0.03 6.89
CA ASN A 57 1.56 -0.42 7.81
C ASN A 57 1.91 -0.12 9.27
N SER A 58 3.16 -0.33 9.68
CA SER A 58 3.63 0.02 11.03
C SER A 58 3.59 1.53 11.29
N ILE A 59 3.97 2.35 10.31
CA ILE A 59 3.88 3.81 10.40
C ILE A 59 2.42 4.23 10.50
N GLN A 60 1.56 3.69 9.63
CA GLN A 60 0.13 4.02 9.61
C GLN A 60 -0.55 3.67 10.93
N ALA A 61 -0.22 2.52 11.52
CA ALA A 61 -0.77 2.11 12.81
C ALA A 61 -0.39 3.10 13.93
N ARG A 62 0.88 3.52 14.00
CA ARG A 62 1.32 4.53 14.97
C ARG A 62 0.67 5.90 14.72
N TYR A 63 0.55 6.29 13.46
CA TYR A 63 -0.10 7.55 13.09
C TYR A 63 -1.57 7.57 13.53
N ASN A 64 -2.32 6.50 13.26
CA ASN A 64 -3.71 6.39 13.69
C ASN A 64 -3.84 6.39 15.21
N GLN A 65 -2.94 5.69 15.92
CA GLN A 65 -2.93 5.69 17.38
C GLN A 65 -2.73 7.09 17.94
N TYR A 66 -1.78 7.85 17.39
CA TYR A 66 -1.52 9.23 17.81
C TYR A 66 -2.71 10.16 17.56
N LEU A 67 -3.43 9.99 16.45
CA LEU A 67 -4.65 10.77 16.20
C LEU A 67 -5.74 10.48 17.23
N LEU A 68 -5.93 9.22 17.63
CA LEU A 68 -6.90 8.87 18.66
C LEU A 68 -6.52 9.46 20.02
N GLU A 69 -5.23 9.45 20.37
CA GLU A 69 -4.73 10.09 21.59
C GLU A 69 -5.00 11.60 21.59
N LEU A 70 -4.73 12.27 20.46
CA LEU A 70 -5.04 13.71 20.31
C LEU A 70 -6.54 14.00 20.37
N GLU A 71 -7.39 13.13 19.81
CA GLU A 71 -8.84 13.28 19.89
C GLU A 71 -9.34 13.18 21.35
N ASP A 72 -8.79 12.24 22.13
CA ASP A 72 -9.12 12.11 23.55
C ASP A 72 -8.65 13.33 24.36
N ASP A 73 -7.41 13.79 24.14
CA ASP A 73 -6.87 14.99 24.79
C ASP A 73 -7.75 16.23 24.52
N LEU A 74 -8.18 16.41 23.26
CA LEU A 74 -9.07 17.51 22.88
C LEU A 74 -10.44 17.39 23.55
N GLN A 75 -11.01 16.18 23.62
CA GLN A 75 -12.28 15.94 24.28
C GLN A 75 -12.20 16.22 25.79
N GLN A 76 -11.10 15.84 26.43
CA GLN A 76 -10.84 16.16 27.83
C GLN A 76 -10.76 17.68 28.04
N LEU A 77 -9.98 18.41 27.22
CA LEU A 77 -9.89 19.87 27.30
C LEU A 77 -11.25 20.57 27.16
N CYS A 78 -12.06 20.15 26.20
CA CYS A 78 -13.41 20.69 26.01
C CYS A 78 -14.33 20.41 27.20
N SER A 79 -14.10 19.35 27.97
CA SER A 79 -14.92 19.03 29.16
C SER A 79 -14.64 19.95 30.37
N PHE A 80 -13.50 20.65 30.37
CA PHE A 80 -13.12 21.60 31.42
C PHE A 80 -13.57 23.04 31.14
N LEU A 81 -13.98 23.34 29.91
CA LEU A 81 -14.48 24.65 29.45
C LEU A 81 -16.01 24.67 29.45
#